data_AF-U5NMH8-F1
#
_entry.id   AF-U5NMH8-F1
#
_cell.length_a   1.000
_cell.length_b   1.000
_cell.length_c   1.000
_cell.angle_alpha   90.00
_cell.angle_beta   90.00
_cell.angle_gamma   90.00
#
_symmetry.space_group_name_H-M   'P 1'
#
loop_
_entity.id
_entity.type
_entity.pdbx_description
1 polymer ?
#
loop_
_entity_poly.entity_id
_entity_poly.type
_entity_poly.pdbx_seq_one_letter_code
_entity_poly.pdbx_strand_id
1 'polypeptide(L)' 'MMGIKVPYRAMSNADLLSEIENYAAARGIAPATVTSRAVGNSRLYGRLKAGGSCTIRIADELRRFMTQSIANKQGAA' A
#
# COMPACT_ATOMS: atom_id res chain seq x y z
N MET A 1 10.42 -7.67 -22.82
CA MET A 1 9.33 -6.79 -22.34
C MET A 1 8.37 -7.61 -21.49
N MET A 2 8.45 -7.51 -20.16
CA MET A 2 7.41 -8.04 -19.28
C MET A 2 6.57 -6.87 -18.77
N GLY A 3 5.52 -6.55 -19.52
CA GLY A 3 4.46 -5.66 -19.04
C GLY A 3 3.75 -6.36 -17.89
N ILE A 4 3.86 -5.78 -16.69
CA ILE A 4 3.18 -6.26 -15.49
C ILE A 4 1.67 -6.08 -15.74
N LYS A 5 0.99 -7.16 -16.16
CA LYS A 5 -0.47 -7.24 -16.13
C LYS A 5 -0.87 -7.24 -14.66
N VAL A 6 -1.31 -6.10 -14.13
CA VAL A 6 -2.04 -6.05 -12.85
C VAL A 6 -3.49 -6.46 -13.16
N PRO A 7 -3.90 -7.72 -12.89
CA PRO A 7 -5.31 -8.07 -13.03
C PRO A 7 -6.08 -7.22 -12.02
N TYR A 8 -6.94 -6.33 -12.51
CA TYR A 8 -7.87 -5.55 -11.70
C TYR A 8 -8.98 -6.49 -11.20
N ARG A 9 -8.61 -7.48 -10.37
CA ARG A 9 -9.56 -8.23 -9.53
C ARG A 9 -10.05 -7.25 -8.48
N ALA A 10 -11.35 -7.20 -8.19
CA ALA A 10 -11.90 -6.34 -7.15
C ALA A 10 -11.10 -6.54 -5.86
N MET A 11 -10.24 -5.57 -5.55
CA MET A 11 -9.18 -5.73 -4.57
C MET A 11 -9.83 -5.66 -3.20
N SER A 12 -9.80 -6.79 -2.51
CA SER A 12 -10.43 -6.89 -1.19
C SER A 12 -9.57 -6.12 -0.19
N ASN A 13 -10.15 -5.64 0.91
CA ASN A 13 -9.36 -4.98 1.97
C ASN A 13 -8.18 -5.86 2.45
N ALA A 14 -8.33 -7.19 2.38
CA ALA A 14 -7.29 -8.16 2.67
C ALA A 14 -6.10 -8.11 1.70
N ASP A 15 -6.34 -7.88 0.41
CA ASP A 15 -5.29 -7.75 -0.60
C ASP A 15 -4.49 -6.47 -0.37
N LEU A 16 -5.19 -5.37 -0.08
CA LEU A 16 -4.56 -4.09 0.27
C LEU A 16 -3.71 -4.23 1.54
N LEU A 17 -4.21 -4.94 2.56
CA LEU A 17 -3.48 -5.20 3.80
C LEU A 17 -2.19 -5.97 3.53
N SER A 18 -2.26 -7.02 2.71
CA SER A 18 -1.11 -7.84 2.32
C SER A 18 -0.07 -7.04 1.54
N GLU A 19 -0.50 -6.14 0.65
CA GLU A 19 0.40 -5.28 -0.13
C GLU A 19 1.12 -4.26 0.76
N ILE A 20 0.39 -3.66 1.72
CA ILE A 20 0.97 -2.75 2.73
C ILE A 20 1.99 -3.50 3.60
N GLU A 21 1.67 -4.70 4.07
CA GLU A 21 2.56 -5.51 4.90
C GLU A 21 3.83 -5.93 4.15
N ASN A 22 3.70 -6.33 2.89
CA ASN A 22 4.85 -6.66 2.05
C ASN A 22 5.76 -5.44 1.82
N TYR A 23 5.17 -4.28 1.52
CA TYR A 23 5.94 -3.04 1.37
C TYR A 23 6.61 -2.60 2.68
N ALA A 24 5.92 -2.77 3.81
CA ALA A 24 6.43 -2.49 5.13
C ALA A 24 7.62 -3.40 5.48
N ALA A 25 7.49 -4.70 5.25
CA ALA A 25 8.54 -5.71 5.45
C ALA A 25 9.77 -5.43 4.56
N ALA A 26 9.57 -5.12 3.28
CA ALA A 26 10.65 -4.78 2.35
C ALA A 26 11.46 -3.52 2.74
N ARG A 27 10.92 -2.70 3.66
CA ARG A 27 11.55 -1.47 4.15
C ARG A 27 11.90 -1.50 5.62
N GLY A 28 11.56 -2.57 6.34
CA GLY A 28 11.74 -2.66 7.79
C GLY A 28 10.96 -1.60 8.57
N ILE A 29 9.83 -1.12 8.06
CA ILE A 29 8.96 -0.15 8.74
C ILE A 29 7.66 -0.80 9.18
N ALA A 30 6.95 -0.20 10.14
CA ALA A 30 5.64 -0.70 10.53
C ALA A 30 4.58 -0.40 9.46
N PRO A 31 3.62 -1.31 9.21
CA PRO A 31 2.48 -1.06 8.30
C PRO A 31 1.67 0.20 8.66
N ALA A 32 1.55 0.49 9.96
CA ALA A 32 0.93 1.73 10.45
C ALA A 32 1.71 2.99 10.03
N THR A 33 3.04 2.89 9.90
CA THR A 33 3.89 3.98 9.39
C THR A 33 3.68 4.18 7.89
N VAL A 34 3.46 3.11 7.12
CA VAL A 34 3.14 3.19 5.69
C VAL A 34 1.84 3.97 5.49
N THR A 35 0.78 3.59 6.20
CA THR A 35 -0.53 4.27 6.13
C THR A 35 -0.46 5.72 6.63
N SER A 36 0.30 5.97 7.71
CA SER A 36 0.53 7.33 8.19
C SER A 36 1.29 8.21 7.17
N ARG A 37 2.27 7.65 6.45
CA ARG A 37 3.06 8.40 5.46
C ARG A 37 2.31 8.60 4.15
N ALA A 38 1.49 7.63 3.75
CA ALA A 38 0.73 7.70 2.51
C ALA A 38 -0.48 8.63 2.60
N VAL A 39 -1.26 8.55 3.69
CA VAL A 39 -2.55 9.26 3.81
C VAL A 39 -2.71 10.05 5.10
N GLY A 40 -1.66 10.16 5.93
CA GLY A 40 -1.73 10.90 7.19
C GLY A 40 -2.58 10.24 8.27
N ASN A 41 -2.96 8.96 8.11
CA ASN A 41 -3.88 8.28 9.02
C ASN A 41 -3.29 6.96 9.54
N SER A 42 -2.63 7.03 10.69
CA SER A 42 -2.04 5.87 11.37
C SER A 42 -3.09 4.87 11.90
N ARG A 43 -4.34 5.31 12.15
CA ARG A 43 -5.44 4.44 12.61
C ARG A 43 -6.05 3.61 11.48
N LEU A 44 -5.76 3.96 10.23
CA LEU A 44 -6.31 3.27 9.06
C LEU A 44 -5.93 1.79 9.04
N TYR A 45 -4.67 1.46 9.31
CA TYR A 45 -4.19 0.07 9.33
C TYR A 45 -4.94 -0.76 10.39
N GLY A 46 -5.13 -0.22 11.59
CA GLY A 46 -5.90 -0.89 12.64
C GLY A 46 -7.35 -1.14 12.25
N ARG A 47 -7.99 -0.18 11.56
CA ARG A 47 -9.35 -0.34 11.02
C ARG A 47 -9.43 -1.40 9.94
N LEU A 48 -8.49 -1.40 8.98
CA LEU A 48 -8.43 -2.41 7.93
C LEU A 48 -8.23 -3.83 8.51
N LYS A 49 -7.37 -3.96 9.52
CA LYS A 49 -7.14 -5.21 10.25
C LYS A 49 -8.38 -5.68 11.03
N ALA A 50 -9.18 -4.76 11.56
CA ALA A 50 -10.45 -5.06 12.22
C ALA A 50 -11.60 -5.40 11.25
N GLY A 51 -11.33 -5.49 9.94
CA GLY A 51 -12.35 -5.75 8.91
C GLY A 51 -13.08 -4.49 8.43
N GLY A 52 -12.62 -3.30 8.85
CA GLY A 52 -13.13 -2.03 8.36
C GLY A 52 -12.76 -1.79 6.89
N SER A 53 -13.51 -0.90 6.24
CA SER A 53 -13.28 -0.49 4.85
C SER A 53 -12.57 0.86 4.77
N CYS A 54 -11.87 1.08 3.66
CA CYS A 54 -11.39 2.40 3.28
C CYS A 54 -12.12 2.88 2.02
N THR A 55 -12.14 4.19 1.82
CA THR A 55 -12.67 4.75 0.57
C THR A 55 -11.71 4.47 -0.59
N ILE A 56 -12.25 4.43 -1.82
CA ILE A 56 -11.46 4.23 -3.04
C ILE A 56 -10.33 5.26 -3.14
N ARG A 57 -10.58 6.51 -2.75
CA ARG A 57 -9.57 7.59 -2.73
C ARG A 57 -8.37 7.24 -1.86
N ILE A 58 -8.60 6.68 -0.67
CA ILE A 58 -7.54 6.30 0.26
C ILE A 58 -6.74 5.11 -0.27
N ALA A 59 -7.41 4.15 -0.90
CA ALA A 59 -6.75 3.04 -1.57
C ALA A 59 -5.85 3.52 -2.72
N ASP A 60 -6.33 4.47 -3.53
CA ASP A 60 -5.55 5.04 -4.64
C ASP A 60 -4.29 5.79 -4.15
N GLU A 61 -4.43 6.64 -3.12
CA GLU A 61 -3.29 7.34 -2.49
C GLU A 61 -2.25 6.38 -1.90
N LEU A 62 -2.69 5.34 -1.18
CA LEU A 62 -1.81 4.29 -0.67
C LEU A 62 -1.02 3.62 -1.79
N ARG A 63 -1.70 3.30 -2.89
CA ARG A 63 -1.07 2.63 -4.03
C ARG A 63 -0.09 3.56 -4.75
N ARG A 64 -0.43 4.84 -4.92
CA ARG A 64 0.49 5.85 -5.48
C ARG A 64 1.74 5.96 -4.64
N PHE A 65 1.60 6.00 -3.31
CA PHE A 65 2.73 6.03 -2.40
C PHE A 65 3.62 4.79 -2.54
N MET A 66 3.03 3.59 -2.55
CA MET A 66 3.77 2.34 -2.73
C MET A 66 4.46 2.28 -4.11
N THR A 67 3.79 2.75 -5.17
CA THR A 67 4.29 2.72 -6.57
C THR A 67 5.40 3.75 -6.81
N GLN A 68 5.22 5.00 -6.39
CA GLN A 68 6.27 6.05 -6.49
C GLN A 68 7.54 5.61 -5.77
N SER A 69 7.37 4.94 -4.64
CA SER A 69 8.47 4.51 -3.82
C SER A 69 9.24 3.32 -4.41
N ILE A 70 8.61 2.52 -5.28
CA ILE A 70 9.30 1.50 -6.11
C ILE A 70 10.05 2.19 -7.25
N ALA A 71 9.45 3.21 -7.89
CA ALA A 71 10.09 3.95 -8.98
C ALA A 71 11.37 4.68 -8.53
N ASN A 72 11.39 5.25 -7.31
CA ASN A 72 12.55 5.94 -6.78
C ASN A 72 13.74 5.00 -6.46
N LYS A 73 13.48 3.69 -6.24
CA LYS A 73 14.56 2.70 -6.05
C LYS A 73 15.28 2.30 -7.35
N GLN A 74 14.73 2.64 -8.53
CA GLN A 74 15.34 2.30 -9.83
C GLN A 74 16.25 3.42 -10.38
N GLY A 75 16.48 4.50 -9.62
CA GLY A 75 17.34 5.63 -10.01
C GLY A 75 18.64 5.76 -9.20
N ALA A 76 19.04 4.73 -8.43
CA ALA A 76 20.29 4.72 -7.70
C ALA A 76 21.14 3.51 -8.15
N ALA A 77 21.66 3.59 -9.37
CA ALA A 77 22.76 2.77 -9.88
C ALA A 77 23.59 3.64 -10.82
#